data_AF-A0A972ZA32-F1
#
_entry.id   AF-A0A972ZA32-F1
#
_cell.length_a   1.000
_cell.length_b   1.000
_cell.length_c   1.000
_cell.angle_alpha   90.00
_cell.angle_beta   90.00
_cell.angle_gamma   90.00
#
_symmetry.space_group_name_H-M   'P 1'
#
loop_
_entity.id
_entity.type
_entity.pdbx_description
1 polymer ?
#
loop_
_entity_poly.entity_id
_entity_poly.type
_entity_poly.pdbx_seq_one_letter_code
_entity_poly.pdbx_strand_id
1 'polypeptide(L)'
;MNEISVQQIRRVLSNDKDVAFAYIFGSAAGRTAINQGSDLDMAVYFFKAPDLEQIYRFMKSMEGVIGEDVLDLLVLNGCEDFILRNEVLKGHLVFCRDVDLNASFFSWTLRMYEDQMLRMKRCNSHLPIPATSCIT
;
A
#
# COMPACT_ATOMS: atom_id res chain seq x y z
N MET A 1 -15.38 6.41 21.27
CA MET A 1 -14.41 6.45 20.15
C MET A 1 -14.14 5.01 19.81
N ASN A 2 -14.53 4.59 18.62
CA ASN A 2 -14.50 3.19 18.22
C ASN A 2 -13.24 3.04 17.37
N GLU A 3 -12.27 2.27 17.85
CA GLU A 3 -10.95 2.12 17.21
C GLU A 3 -11.05 1.00 16.17
N ILE A 4 -10.54 1.23 14.95
CA ILE A 4 -10.42 0.15 13.97
C ILE A 4 -9.25 -0.73 14.38
N SER A 5 -9.53 -1.98 14.74
CA SER A 5 -8.48 -2.93 15.10
C SER A 5 -7.85 -3.54 13.85
N VAL A 6 -6.53 -3.50 13.75
CA VAL A 6 -5.73 -4.17 12.69
C VAL A 6 -6.11 -5.66 12.55
N GLN A 7 -6.58 -6.28 13.63
CA GLN A 7 -7.04 -7.68 13.62
C GLN A 7 -8.28 -7.90 12.75
N GLN A 8 -9.21 -6.93 12.71
CA GLN A 8 -10.41 -7.04 11.88
C GLN A 8 -10.07 -6.94 10.39
N ILE A 9 -9.18 -5.99 10.04
CA ILE A 9 -8.62 -5.85 8.70
C ILE A 9 -7.95 -7.15 8.27
N ARG A 10 -7.08 -7.70 9.12
CA ARG A 10 -6.40 -8.97 8.85
C ARG A 10 -7.37 -10.12 8.63
N ARG A 11 -8.51 -10.14 9.32
CA ARG A 11 -9.55 -11.16 9.15
C ARG A 11 -10.21 -11.08 7.77
N VAL A 12 -10.57 -9.88 7.31
CA VAL A 12 -11.13 -9.68 5.96
C VAL A 12 -10.12 -10.12 4.89
N LEU A 13 -8.88 -9.66 5.00
CA LEU A 13 -7.79 -10.02 4.09
C LEU A 13 -7.50 -11.53 4.08
N SER A 14 -7.63 -12.20 5.23
CA SER A 14 -7.41 -13.65 5.31
C SER A 14 -8.53 -14.48 4.66
N ASN A 15 -9.75 -13.95 4.63
CA ASN A 15 -10.90 -14.62 4.00
C ASN A 15 -10.84 -14.54 2.48
N ASP A 16 -10.28 -13.46 1.94
CA ASP A 16 -10.05 -13.32 0.52
C ASP A 16 -8.90 -14.24 0.09
N LYS A 17 -9.15 -15.13 -0.88
CA LYS A 17 -8.15 -16.09 -1.34
C LYS A 17 -7.21 -15.51 -2.38
N ASP A 18 -7.62 -14.43 -3.03
CA ASP A 18 -6.89 -13.84 -4.14
C ASP A 18 -5.83 -12.85 -3.64
N VAL A 19 -5.92 -12.41 -2.38
CA VAL A 19 -4.92 -11.55 -1.73
C VAL A 19 -3.66 -12.33 -1.35
N ALA A 20 -2.52 -11.89 -1.88
CA ALA A 20 -1.20 -12.43 -1.55
C ALA A 20 -0.60 -11.72 -0.34
N PHE A 21 -0.60 -10.38 -0.33
CA PHE A 21 -0.15 -9.57 0.81
C PHE A 21 -0.76 -8.17 0.76
N ALA A 22 -0.75 -7.49 1.90
CA ALA A 22 -1.27 -6.14 2.05
C ALA A 22 -0.45 -5.31 3.03
N TYR A 23 -0.27 -4.04 2.68
CA TYR A 23 0.45 -3.02 3.42
C TYR A 23 -0.50 -1.87 3.76
N ILE A 24 -0.35 -1.31 4.96
CA ILE A 24 -0.88 0.03 5.28
C ILE A 24 0.28 1.00 5.14
N PHE A 25 0.08 2.07 4.38
CA PHE A 25 1.11 3.09 4.16
C PHE A 25 0.56 4.48 4.52
N GLY A 26 1.33 5.53 4.24
CA GLY A 26 0.91 6.90 4.53
C GLY A 26 0.79 7.23 6.03
N SER A 27 -0.15 8.11 6.37
CA SER A 27 -0.26 8.71 7.71
C SER A 27 -0.68 7.72 8.81
N ALA A 28 -1.23 6.57 8.41
CA ALA A 28 -1.62 5.47 9.29
C ALA A 28 -0.50 4.43 9.51
N ALA A 29 0.62 4.54 8.78
CA ALA A 29 1.75 3.62 8.94
C ALA A 29 2.31 3.66 10.36
N GLY A 30 2.31 2.52 11.05
CA GLY A 30 2.88 2.37 12.40
C GLY A 30 1.94 2.66 13.57
N ARG A 31 0.65 2.92 13.33
CA ARG A 31 -0.35 3.03 14.41
C ARG A 31 -1.08 1.71 14.62
N THR A 32 -1.17 1.27 15.87
CA THR A 32 -1.92 0.06 16.27
C THR A 32 -3.43 0.27 16.26
N ALA A 33 -3.87 1.53 16.31
CA ALA A 33 -5.26 1.96 16.26
C ALA A 33 -5.40 3.08 15.22
N ILE A 34 -6.32 2.89 14.27
CA ILE A 34 -6.68 3.91 13.29
C ILE A 34 -7.94 4.59 13.82
N ASN A 35 -7.91 5.92 13.93
CA ASN A 35 -9.09 6.71 14.28
C ASN A 35 -10.16 6.52 13.20
N GLN A 36 -11.39 6.24 13.60
CA GLN A 36 -12.53 6.24 12.67
C GLN A 36 -12.66 7.62 12.01
N GLY A 37 -12.66 7.63 10.68
CA GLY A 37 -12.70 8.85 9.85
C GLY A 37 -11.34 9.40 9.42
N SER A 38 -10.24 8.69 9.68
CA SER A 38 -8.93 9.00 9.07
C SER A 38 -8.77 8.20 7.79
N ASP A 39 -8.44 8.88 6.69
CA ASP A 39 -8.09 8.23 5.42
C ASP A 39 -7.06 7.11 5.66
N LEU A 40 -7.43 5.90 5.23
CA LEU A 40 -6.65 4.68 5.37
C LEU A 40 -6.06 4.32 4.02
N ASP A 41 -4.77 4.63 3.85
CA ASP A 41 -4.01 4.24 2.67
C ASP A 41 -3.60 2.76 2.76
N MET A 42 -4.20 1.92 1.93
CA MET A 42 -3.93 0.48 1.90
C MET A 42 -3.49 0.03 0.52
N ALA A 43 -2.36 -0.66 0.46
CA ALA A 43 -1.85 -1.28 -0.74
C ALA A 43 -2.04 -2.79 -0.68
N VAL A 44 -2.60 -3.38 -1.73
CA VAL A 44 -2.88 -4.81 -1.81
C VAL A 44 -2.26 -5.39 -3.06
N TYR A 45 -1.61 -6.54 -2.90
CA TYR A 45 -1.14 -7.36 -4.00
C TYR A 45 -1.97 -8.64 -4.06
N PHE A 46 -2.50 -8.92 -5.25
CA PHE A 46 -3.29 -10.12 -5.53
C PHE A 46 -2.46 -11.15 -6.30
N PHE A 47 -2.71 -12.45 -6.14
CA PHE A 47 -2.01 -13.48 -6.94
C PHE A 47 -2.26 -13.33 -8.44
N LYS A 48 -3.47 -12.88 -8.79
CA LYS A 48 -3.86 -12.52 -10.15
C LYS A 48 -4.34 -11.08 -10.14
N ALA A 49 -3.97 -10.31 -11.17
CA ALA A 49 -4.47 -8.95 -11.31
C ALA A 49 -6.02 -8.96 -11.29
N PRO A 50 -6.64 -8.29 -10.32
CA PRO A 50 -8.09 -8.31 -10.19
C PRO A 50 -8.74 -7.47 -11.29
N ASP A 51 -9.96 -7.84 -11.68
CA ASP A 51 -10.80 -6.97 -12.50
C ASP A 51 -11.48 -5.87 -11.64
N LEU A 52 -12.12 -4.90 -12.31
CA LEU A 52 -12.80 -3.80 -11.62
C LEU A 52 -13.90 -4.28 -10.67
N GLU A 53 -14.59 -5.38 -11.00
CA GLU A 53 -15.69 -5.92 -10.20
C GLU A 53 -15.16 -6.58 -8.91
N GLN A 54 -14.03 -7.29 -9.01
CA GLN A 54 -13.30 -7.85 -7.88
C GLN A 54 -12.78 -6.76 -6.95
N ILE A 55 -12.18 -5.70 -7.50
CA ILE A 55 -11.74 -4.53 -6.73
C ILE A 55 -12.93 -3.92 -5.98
N TYR A 56 -14.06 -3.71 -6.66
CA TYR A 56 -15.24 -3.13 -6.04
C TYR A 56 -15.82 -4.01 -4.92
N ARG A 57 -15.90 -5.32 -5.13
CA ARG A 57 -16.32 -6.28 -4.09
C ARG A 57 -15.39 -6.27 -2.87
N PHE A 58 -14.08 -6.17 -3.13
CA PHE A 58 -13.09 -6.08 -2.07
C PHE A 58 -13.26 -4.78 -1.27
N MET A 59 -13.37 -3.64 -1.94
CA MET A 59 -13.63 -2.34 -1.31
C MET A 59 -14.89 -2.37 -0.45
N LYS A 60 -16.02 -2.84 -0.99
CA LYS A 60 -17.29 -3.02 -0.24
C LYS A 60 -17.12 -3.86 1.03
N SER A 61 -16.35 -4.95 0.95
CA SER A 61 -16.11 -5.84 2.08
C SER A 61 -15.26 -5.17 3.16
N MET A 62 -14.33 -4.31 2.75
CA MET A 62 -13.49 -3.52 3.64
C MET A 62 -14.28 -2.37 4.30
N GLU A 63 -15.04 -1.60 3.52
CA GLU A 63 -15.89 -0.50 3.99
C GLU A 63 -16.87 -0.95 5.08
N GLY A 64 -17.43 -2.16 4.98
CA GLY A 64 -18.28 -2.74 6.02
C GLY A 64 -17.60 -2.93 7.39
N VAL A 65 -16.27 -2.85 7.45
CA VAL A 65 -15.48 -2.98 8.69
C VAL A 65 -14.89 -1.64 9.15
N ILE A 66 -14.43 -0.79 8.21
CA ILE A 66 -13.70 0.45 8.53
C ILE A 66 -14.55 1.73 8.42
N GLY A 67 -15.69 1.68 7.74
CA GLY A 67 -16.51 2.84 7.39
C GLY A 67 -16.44 3.20 5.90
N GLU A 68 -17.52 3.79 5.39
CA GLU A 68 -17.62 4.24 3.98
C GLU A 68 -16.69 5.43 3.70
N ASP A 69 -16.10 5.47 2.50
CA ASP A 69 -15.22 6.54 2.00
C ASP A 69 -13.92 6.78 2.79
N VAL A 70 -13.50 5.83 3.64
CA VAL A 70 -12.26 5.95 4.43
C VAL A 70 -11.08 5.21 3.78
N LEU A 71 -11.31 4.36 2.78
CA LEU A 71 -10.27 3.50 2.20
C LEU A 71 -9.72 4.06 0.89
N ASP A 72 -8.44 4.41 0.86
CA ASP A 72 -7.70 4.58 -0.39
C ASP A 72 -6.98 3.27 -0.73
N LEU A 73 -7.46 2.57 -1.78
CA LEU A 73 -6.95 1.27 -2.18
C LEU A 73 -5.98 1.40 -3.36
N LEU A 74 -4.73 1.04 -3.12
CA LEU A 74 -3.71 0.90 -4.15
C LEU A 74 -3.52 -0.56 -4.57
N VAL A 75 -3.82 -0.89 -5.81
CA VAL A 75 -3.57 -2.23 -6.37
C VAL A 75 -2.15 -2.33 -6.93
N LEU A 76 -1.31 -3.14 -6.29
CA LEU A 76 0.12 -3.22 -6.60
C LEU A 76 0.45 -3.98 -7.89
N ASN A 77 -0.42 -4.88 -8.34
CA ASN A 77 -0.19 -5.73 -9.52
C ASN A 77 0.16 -4.95 -10.80
N GLY A 78 -0.45 -3.78 -11.01
CA GLY A 78 -0.28 -2.97 -12.22
C GLY A 78 0.27 -1.56 -11.99
N CYS A 79 0.61 -1.19 -10.76
CA CYS A 79 1.07 0.17 -10.44
C CYS A 79 2.46 0.46 -11.06
N GLU A 80 2.56 1.29 -12.09
CA GLU A 80 3.86 1.61 -12.71
C GLU A 80 4.64 2.70 -11.94
N ASP A 81 4.02 3.33 -10.94
CA ASP A 81 4.67 4.32 -10.10
C ASP A 81 5.56 3.65 -9.03
N PHE A 82 6.85 3.55 -9.33
CA PHE A 82 7.82 2.92 -8.42
C PHE A 82 8.13 3.78 -7.19
N ILE A 83 7.87 5.09 -7.22
CA ILE A 83 7.99 5.97 -6.04
C ILE A 83 6.90 5.61 -5.04
N LEU A 84 5.65 5.52 -5.52
CA LEU A 84 4.51 5.12 -4.70
C LEU A 84 4.68 3.70 -4.16
N ARG A 85 5.12 2.74 -5.01
CA ARG A 85 5.44 1.38 -4.54
C ARG A 85 6.53 1.37 -3.47
N ASN A 86 7.57 2.20 -3.60
CA ASN A 86 8.61 2.30 -2.58
C ASN A 86 8.07 2.91 -1.27
N GLU A 87 7.13 3.85 -1.34
CA GLU A 87 6.43 4.39 -0.17
C GLU A 87 5.63 3.30 0.56
N VAL A 88 4.95 2.43 -0.19
CA VAL A 88 4.25 1.26 0.35
C VAL A 88 5.19 0.33 1.11
N LEU A 89 6.38 0.07 0.58
CA LEU A 89 7.37 -0.80 1.23
C LEU A 89 7.89 -0.24 2.56
N LYS A 90 7.87 1.08 2.76
CA LYS A 90 8.19 1.72 4.05
C LYS A 90 7.04 1.62 5.05
N GLY A 91 5.85 1.26 4.59
CA GLY A 91 4.65 1.08 5.40
C GLY A 91 4.70 -0.16 6.31
N HIS A 92 3.55 -0.48 6.88
CA HIS A 92 3.37 -1.63 7.77
C HIS A 92 2.73 -2.81 7.03
N LEU A 93 3.41 -3.96 7.02
CA LEU A 93 2.86 -5.20 6.48
C LEU A 93 1.78 -5.77 7.42
N VAL A 94 0.51 -5.71 6.99
CA VAL A 94 -0.63 -6.15 7.81
C VAL A 94 -0.94 -7.62 7.62
N PHE A 95 -0.80 -8.09 6.38
CA PHE A 95 -1.11 -9.44 5.99
C PHE A 95 -0.15 -9.92 4.92
N CYS A 96 0.34 -11.15 5.07
CA CYS A 96 1.17 -11.81 4.09
C CYS A 96 0.83 -13.29 4.09
N ARG A 97 0.43 -13.79 2.93
CA ARG A 97 0.20 -15.21 2.66
C ARG A 97 1.40 -15.85 1.98
N ASP A 98 2.00 -15.14 1.04
CA ASP A 98 3.15 -15.62 0.27
C ASP A 98 4.36 -14.70 0.51
N VAL A 99 5.30 -15.20 1.31
CA VAL A 99 6.50 -14.47 1.72
C VAL A 99 7.50 -14.34 0.58
N ASP A 100 7.59 -15.35 -0.30
CA ASP A 100 8.50 -15.34 -1.44
C ASP A 100 8.04 -14.34 -2.50
N LEU A 101 6.72 -14.27 -2.72
CA LEU A 101 6.11 -13.27 -3.60
C LEU A 101 6.34 -11.86 -3.04
N ASN A 102 6.16 -11.67 -1.74
CA ASN A 102 6.46 -10.39 -1.09
C ASN A 102 7.94 -10.00 -1.21
N ALA A 103 8.87 -10.93 -0.95
CA ALA A 103 10.30 -10.68 -1.08
C ALA A 103 10.72 -10.36 -2.53
N SER A 104 10.13 -11.06 -3.50
CA SER A 104 10.33 -10.81 -4.92
C SER A 104 9.83 -9.43 -5.32
N PHE A 105 8.63 -9.05 -4.85
CA PHE A 105 8.07 -7.71 -5.07
C PHE A 105 8.94 -6.62 -4.44
N PHE A 106 9.41 -6.84 -3.20
CA PHE A 106 10.30 -5.92 -2.49
C PHE A 106 11.60 -5.68 -3.28
N SER A 107 12.29 -6.75 -3.66
CA SER A 107 13.55 -6.67 -4.40
C SER A 107 13.38 -6.01 -5.77
N TRP A 108 12.31 -6.37 -6.49
CA TRP A 108 12.01 -5.79 -7.80
C TRP A 108 11.73 -4.28 -7.70
N THR A 109 10.87 -3.89 -6.77
CA THR A 109 10.48 -2.49 -6.56
C THR A 109 11.69 -1.62 -6.21
N LEU A 110 12.57 -2.09 -5.32
CA LEU A 110 13.75 -1.34 -4.92
C LEU A 110 14.69 -1.07 -6.11
N ARG A 111 14.95 -2.09 -6.95
CA ARG A 111 15.78 -1.95 -8.15
C ARG A 111 15.20 -0.95 -9.14
N MET A 112 13.89 -0.99 -9.36
CA MET A 112 13.22 -0.09 -10.29
C MET A 112 13.19 1.35 -9.77
N TYR A 113 12.96 1.53 -8.48
CA TYR A 113 13.04 2.83 -7.82
C TYR A 113 14.44 3.45 -7.94
N GLU A 114 15.49 2.66 -7.75
CA GLU A 114 16.87 3.11 -7.94
C GLU A 114 17.15 3.55 -9.40
N ASP A 115 16.72 2.76 -10.40
CA ASP A 115 16.85 3.15 -11.81
C ASP A 115 16.12 4.45 -12.13
N GLN A 116 14.88 4.59 -11.64
CA GLN A 116 14.11 5.82 -11.81
C GLN A 116 14.78 7.03 -11.15
N MET A 117 15.27 6.87 -9.92
CA MET A 117 16.01 7.93 -9.22
C MET A 117 17.27 8.35 -9.97
N LEU A 118 18.01 7.42 -10.57
CA LEU A 118 19.17 7.73 -11.41
C LEU A 118 18.77 8.49 -12.67
N ARG A 119 17.67 8.11 -13.33
CA ARG A 119 17.14 8.84 -14.50
C ARG A 119 16.70 10.26 -14.13
N MET A 120 16.00 10.40 -13.01
CA MET A 120 15.59 11.71 -12.49
C MET A 120 16.81 12.58 -12.20
N LYS A 121 17.82 12.07 -11.50
CA LYS A 121 19.08 12.80 -11.23
C LYS A 121 19.80 13.28 -12.49
N ARG A 122 19.77 12.51 -13.58
CA ARG A 122 20.34 12.90 -14.88
C ARG A 122 19.56 14.06 -15.51
N CYS A 123 18.24 14.01 -15.46
CA CYS A 123 17.36 15.06 -15.97
C CYS A 123 17.37 16.32 -15.07
N ASN A 124 17.65 16.15 -13.78
CA ASN A 124 17.68 17.21 -12.76
C ASN A 124 18.98 18.03 -12.75
N SER A 125 19.85 17.90 -13.76
CA SER A 125 20.98 18.81 -13.97
C SER A 125 20.53 20.23 -14.40
N HIS A 126 19.22 20.52 -14.43
CA HIS A 126 18.66 21.85 -14.67
C HIS A 126 17.47 22.29 -13.79
N LEU A 127 16.99 21.52 -12.80
CA LEU A 127 15.98 21.99 -11.83
C LEU A 127 16.20 21.39 -10.43
N PRO A 128 15.79 22.09 -9.35
CA PRO A 128 16.05 21.64 -7.99
C PRO A 128 15.14 20.47 -7.62
N ILE A 129 15.74 19.43 -7.04
CA ILE A 129 15.05 18.34 -6.34
C ILE A 129 14.16 18.97 -5.26
N PRO A 130 12.87 18.58 -5.10
CA PRO A 130 12.12 18.98 -3.93
C PRO A 130 12.86 18.39 -2.72
N ALA A 131 13.42 19.30 -1.91
CA ALA A 131 13.95 18.94 -0.61
C ALA A 131 12.80 18.33 0.17
N THR A 132 12.89 17.03 0.45
CA THR A 132 12.14 16.42 1.54
C THR A 132 12.41 17.29 2.75
N SER A 133 11.42 18.10 3.16
CA SER A 133 11.55 19.00 4.29
C SER A 133 11.90 18.14 5.48
N CYS A 134 13.11 18.33 5.99
CA CYS A 134 13.53 17.88 7.30
C CYS A 134 12.43 18.31 8.29
N ILE A 135 11.68 17.34 8.80
CA ILE A 135 10.96 17.50 10.04
C ILE A 135 12.01 17.29 11.12
N THR A 136 12.62 18.40 11.56
CA THR A 136 13.31 18.51 12.85
C THR A 136 12.93 19.85 13.46
#